data_AF-A0A3P9IKN7-F1
#
_entry.id   AF-A0A3P9IKN7-F1
#
_cell.length_a   1.000
_cell.length_b   1.000
_cell.length_c   1.000
_cell.angle_alpha   90.00
_cell.angle_beta   90.00
_cell.angle_gamma   90.00
#
_symmetry.space_group_name_H-M   'P 1'
#
loop_
_entity.id
_entity.type
_entity.pdbx_description
1 polymer ?
#
loop_
_entity_poly.entity_id
_entity_poly.type
_entity_poly.pdbx_seq_one_letter_code
_entity_poly.pdbx_strand_id
1 'polypeptide(L)'
;IFSLKSTESSLIFPMLESMNAAVRAVVRMGIYVGAKVYFIHEGYQGMVDGGDNIKEATWESVSSMLQVGGTVIGSARCKEFRTHEGRLKAAHNLVQRGITNLCVIGGDGSLTGANLFREEWSGLLNELLEQGLINEEAVSSNSVLHIVGMVGSIDNDFCGTDMTIGTDSALHRIIEVVDAIMTTAQSHQRTFVLEVMGRHCGYLALVSALACGADWVFIPEMPPDDGWEDNMCQKLSEVTYIQNPHKIYNPYFKVTLEVHTLM
;
A
#
# COMPACT_ATOMS: atom_id res chain seq x y z
N ILE A 1 -9.56 -8.38 -1.45
CA ILE A 1 -8.27 -8.97 -0.99
C ILE A 1 -7.22 -7.87 -0.98
N PHE A 2 -6.37 -7.79 0.05
CA PHE A 2 -5.20 -6.90 0.08
C PHE A 2 -3.98 -7.60 0.70
N SER A 3 -2.80 -7.35 0.13
CA SER A 3 -1.49 -7.60 0.76
C SER A 3 -0.73 -6.28 0.81
N LEU A 4 -0.42 -5.84 2.02
CA LEU A 4 0.56 -4.79 2.28
C LEU A 4 1.75 -5.36 3.04
N LYS A 5 2.95 -4.98 2.58
CA LYS A 5 4.23 -5.35 3.15
C LYS A 5 4.47 -4.49 4.39
N SER A 6 4.22 -5.02 5.59
CA SER A 6 4.79 -4.50 6.84
C SER A 6 5.87 -5.49 7.29
N THR A 7 7.14 -5.09 7.17
CA THR A 7 8.29 -5.75 7.82
C THR A 7 8.72 -4.86 8.97
N GLU A 8 8.65 -5.41 10.19
CA GLU A 8 9.40 -5.05 11.40
C GLU A 8 9.37 -3.58 11.90
N SER A 9 8.66 -3.41 13.03
CA SER A 9 8.98 -2.56 14.19
C SER A 9 9.84 -1.29 14.01
N SER A 10 9.19 -0.15 13.77
CA SER A 10 9.27 1.06 14.61
C SER A 10 8.27 2.10 14.09
N LEU A 11 7.50 2.69 15.01
CA LEU A 11 6.42 3.67 14.77
C LEU A 11 5.20 3.13 13.98
N ILE A 12 4.15 2.77 14.73
CA ILE A 12 2.82 2.48 14.20
C ILE A 12 2.24 3.80 13.63
N PHE A 13 2.53 4.07 12.35
CA PHE A 13 1.83 5.12 11.61
C PHE A 13 0.41 4.64 11.29
N PRO A 14 -0.62 5.51 11.40
CA PRO A 14 -1.99 5.18 11.00
C PRO A 14 -2.05 5.06 9.48
N MET A 15 -1.53 3.95 8.96
CA MET A 15 -1.37 3.70 7.54
C MET A 15 -2.75 3.39 6.95
N LEU A 16 -3.27 4.33 6.15
CA LEU A 16 -4.27 4.15 5.10
C LEU A 16 -5.75 4.32 5.47
N GLU A 17 -6.11 5.52 5.94
CA GLU A 17 -7.51 6.00 5.90
C GLU A 17 -8.14 5.83 4.49
N SER A 18 -7.31 5.89 3.43
CA SER A 18 -7.72 5.82 2.03
C SER A 18 -8.17 4.43 1.56
N MET A 19 -7.65 3.34 2.15
CA MET A 19 -8.07 1.98 1.76
C MET A 19 -9.50 1.68 2.19
N ASN A 20 -9.88 2.14 3.37
CA ASN A 20 -11.25 2.00 3.86
C ASN A 20 -12.26 2.78 3.02
N ALA A 21 -11.85 3.91 2.45
CA ALA A 21 -12.67 4.64 1.49
C ALA A 21 -12.94 3.83 0.22
N ALA A 22 -11.92 3.14 -0.31
CA ALA A 22 -12.06 2.27 -1.47
C ALA A 22 -12.97 1.06 -1.17
N VAL A 23 -12.76 0.37 -0.05
CA VAL A 23 -13.60 -0.74 0.40
C VAL A 23 -15.06 -0.29 0.54
N ARG A 24 -15.29 0.84 1.22
CA ARG A 24 -16.64 1.40 1.39
C ARG A 24 -17.31 1.71 0.06
N ALA A 25 -16.58 2.28 -0.90
CA ALA A 25 -17.12 2.59 -2.22
C ALA A 25 -17.56 1.32 -2.96
N VAL A 26 -16.72 0.28 -2.95
CA VAL A 26 -17.02 -1.02 -3.58
C VAL A 26 -18.25 -1.66 -2.95
N VAL A 27 -18.34 -1.69 -1.62
CA VAL A 27 -19.49 -2.27 -0.92
C VAL A 27 -20.77 -1.51 -1.22
N ARG A 28 -20.76 -0.17 -1.10
CA ARG A 28 -21.95 0.64 -1.34
C ARG A 28 -22.43 0.53 -2.77
N MET A 29 -21.51 0.55 -3.74
CA MET A 29 -21.88 0.38 -5.15
C MET A 29 -22.38 -1.03 -5.44
N GLY A 30 -21.75 -2.07 -4.89
CA GLY A 30 -22.20 -3.45 -5.04
C GLY A 30 -23.62 -3.65 -4.52
N ILE A 31 -23.92 -3.16 -3.30
CA ILE A 31 -25.27 -3.20 -2.73
C ILE A 31 -26.24 -2.37 -3.57
N TYR A 32 -25.84 -1.18 -4.04
CA TYR A 32 -26.68 -0.31 -4.86
C TYR A 32 -27.11 -0.96 -6.18
N VAL A 33 -26.23 -1.74 -6.84
CA VAL A 33 -26.56 -2.48 -8.06
C VAL A 33 -27.27 -3.82 -7.79
N GLY A 34 -27.59 -4.12 -6.53
CA GLY A 34 -28.29 -5.35 -6.12
C GLY A 34 -27.39 -6.58 -5.97
N ALA A 35 -26.07 -6.41 -5.94
CA ALA A 35 -25.14 -7.50 -5.68
C ALA A 35 -25.00 -7.79 -4.18
N LYS A 36 -24.78 -9.06 -3.83
CA LYS A 36 -24.32 -9.44 -2.49
C LYS A 36 -22.81 -9.25 -2.41
N VAL A 37 -22.37 -8.50 -1.41
CA VAL A 37 -20.95 -8.17 -1.25
C VAL A 37 -20.42 -8.89 -0.02
N TYR A 38 -19.21 -9.44 -0.11
CA TYR A 38 -18.54 -10.12 0.97
C TYR A 38 -17.20 -9.45 1.28
N PHE A 39 -16.89 -9.30 2.57
CA PHE A 39 -15.55 -9.05 3.06
C PHE A 39 -14.77 -10.34 3.14
N ILE A 40 -13.54 -10.30 2.67
CA ILE A 40 -12.54 -11.33 2.92
C ILE A 40 -11.53 -10.71 3.88
N HIS A 41 -11.57 -11.17 5.13
CA HIS A 41 -10.68 -10.72 6.19
C HIS A 41 -9.26 -11.27 5.98
N GLU A 42 -8.25 -10.57 6.47
CA GLU A 42 -6.83 -11.01 6.41
C GLU A 42 -6.32 -11.34 4.99
N GLY A 43 -6.90 -10.72 3.96
CA GLY A 43 -6.44 -10.82 2.59
C GLY A 43 -6.55 -12.23 2.01
N TYR A 44 -5.48 -12.70 1.35
CA TYR A 44 -5.47 -14.04 0.74
C TYR A 44 -5.55 -15.15 1.80
N GLN A 45 -5.05 -14.90 3.01
CA GLN A 45 -5.08 -15.91 4.07
C GLN A 45 -6.52 -16.23 4.46
N GLY A 46 -7.35 -15.23 4.72
CA GLY A 46 -8.76 -15.48 5.03
C GLY A 46 -9.57 -16.05 3.86
N MET A 47 -9.10 -15.86 2.62
CA MET A 47 -9.68 -16.55 1.46
C MET A 47 -9.38 -18.06 1.49
N VAL A 48 -8.15 -18.45 1.86
CA VAL A 48 -7.74 -19.85 2.02
C VAL A 48 -8.41 -20.49 3.24
N ASP A 49 -8.47 -19.78 4.36
CA ASP A 49 -9.04 -20.27 5.62
C ASP A 49 -10.57 -20.42 5.51
N GLY A 50 -11.24 -19.53 4.76
CA GLY A 50 -12.69 -19.57 4.56
C GLY A 50 -13.48 -19.31 5.84
N GLY A 51 -14.69 -19.86 5.91
CA GLY A 51 -15.55 -19.79 7.10
C GLY A 51 -15.89 -18.36 7.52
N ASP A 52 -15.54 -18.02 8.77
CA ASP A 52 -15.76 -16.70 9.38
C ASP A 52 -14.89 -15.61 8.78
N ASN A 53 -13.86 -15.93 8.00
CA ASN A 53 -13.07 -14.92 7.32
C ASN A 53 -13.78 -14.34 6.09
N ILE A 54 -14.82 -15.01 5.58
CA ILE A 54 -15.64 -14.52 4.46
C ILE A 54 -17.03 -14.13 4.99
N LYS A 55 -17.24 -12.83 5.24
CA LYS A 55 -18.46 -12.30 5.87
C LYS A 55 -19.24 -11.42 4.91
N GLU A 56 -20.56 -11.56 4.89
CA GLU A 56 -21.42 -10.67 4.10
C GLU A 56 -21.34 -9.24 4.63
N ALA A 57 -21.17 -8.28 3.73
CA ALA A 57 -21.13 -6.86 4.02
C ALA A 57 -22.54 -6.27 3.91
N THR A 58 -22.91 -5.42 4.88
CA THR A 58 -24.16 -4.66 4.85
C THR A 58 -23.89 -3.19 4.59
N TRP A 59 -24.95 -2.39 4.41
CA TRP A 59 -24.80 -0.95 4.26
C TRP A 59 -24.23 -0.30 5.53
N GLU A 60 -24.61 -0.82 6.70
CA GLU A 60 -24.20 -0.34 8.01
C GLU A 60 -22.74 -0.70 8.30
N SER A 61 -22.27 -1.87 7.84
CA SER A 61 -20.91 -2.36 8.12
C SER A 61 -19.81 -1.41 7.62
N VAL A 62 -20.11 -0.56 6.63
CA VAL A 62 -19.18 0.41 6.04
C VAL A 62 -19.41 1.87 6.43
N SER A 63 -20.37 2.16 7.31
CA SER A 63 -20.80 3.54 7.57
C SER A 63 -19.73 4.41 8.24
N SER A 64 -18.93 3.85 9.15
CA SER A 64 -17.89 4.59 9.89
C SER A 64 -16.47 4.35 9.39
N MET A 65 -16.31 3.65 8.26
CA MET A 65 -14.99 3.22 7.77
C MET A 65 -14.08 4.38 7.34
N LEU A 66 -14.63 5.53 6.94
CA LEU A 66 -13.85 6.65 6.39
C LEU A 66 -12.88 7.30 7.39
N GLN A 67 -13.18 7.24 8.70
CA GLN A 67 -12.35 7.87 9.73
C GLN A 67 -11.43 6.87 10.44
N VAL A 68 -11.43 5.61 10.01
CA VAL A 68 -10.60 4.57 10.60
C VAL A 68 -9.33 4.47 9.77
N GLY A 69 -8.17 4.61 10.40
CA GLY A 69 -6.88 4.29 9.77
C GLY A 69 -6.69 2.78 9.64
N GLY A 70 -5.76 2.34 8.80
CA GLY A 70 -5.59 0.91 8.53
C GLY A 70 -6.65 0.38 7.58
N THR A 71 -6.80 -0.94 7.53
CA THR A 71 -7.84 -1.60 6.76
C THR A 71 -8.76 -2.35 7.71
N VAL A 72 -10.05 -2.03 7.74
CA VAL A 72 -11.04 -2.62 8.68
C VAL A 72 -11.18 -4.13 8.49
N ILE A 73 -10.84 -4.64 7.30
CA ILE A 73 -10.87 -6.07 6.99
C ILE A 73 -9.52 -6.78 7.27
N GLY A 74 -8.49 -6.06 7.70
CA GLY A 74 -7.16 -6.63 7.92
C GLY A 74 -6.42 -6.97 6.61
N SER A 75 -5.16 -7.37 6.74
CA SER A 75 -4.30 -7.77 5.63
C SER A 75 -3.16 -8.63 6.17
N ALA A 76 -3.16 -9.92 5.83
CA ALA A 76 -2.09 -10.84 6.19
C ALA A 76 -1.29 -11.31 4.98
N ARG A 77 -0.03 -11.67 5.21
CA ARG A 77 0.77 -12.38 4.21
C ARG A 77 0.27 -13.81 4.14
N CYS A 78 -0.02 -14.29 2.92
CA CYS A 78 -0.41 -15.67 2.70
C CYS A 78 0.69 -16.39 1.92
N LYS A 79 1.42 -17.29 2.59
CA LYS A 79 2.37 -18.18 1.92
C LYS A 79 1.64 -19.31 1.18
N GLU A 80 0.53 -19.77 1.74
CA GLU A 80 -0.28 -20.86 1.18
C GLU A 80 -0.87 -20.50 -0.18
N PHE A 81 -1.29 -19.24 -0.40
CA PHE A 81 -1.82 -18.83 -1.69
C PHE A 81 -0.79 -18.87 -2.84
N ARG A 82 0.50 -18.98 -2.52
CA ARG A 82 1.54 -19.21 -3.53
C ARG A 82 1.56 -20.65 -4.04
N THR A 83 1.04 -21.59 -3.26
CA THR A 83 0.93 -23.00 -3.68
C THR A 83 -0.39 -23.24 -4.39
N HIS A 84 -0.39 -24.22 -5.30
CA HIS A 84 -1.59 -24.66 -5.99
C HIS A 84 -2.67 -25.12 -5.01
N GLU A 85 -2.29 -25.87 -3.97
CA GLU A 85 -3.21 -26.36 -2.93
C GLU A 85 -3.92 -25.21 -2.18
N GLY A 86 -3.20 -24.14 -1.83
CA GLY A 86 -3.81 -22.98 -1.18
C GLY A 86 -4.80 -22.27 -2.11
N ARG A 87 -4.48 -22.14 -3.40
CA ARG A 87 -5.41 -21.58 -4.39
C ARG A 87 -6.63 -22.48 -4.59
N LEU A 88 -6.47 -23.80 -4.60
CA LEU A 88 -7.57 -24.76 -4.67
C LEU A 88 -8.53 -24.61 -3.49
N LYS A 89 -8.00 -24.52 -2.26
CA LYS A 89 -8.81 -24.24 -1.04
C LYS A 89 -9.55 -22.92 -1.14
N ALA A 90 -8.86 -21.87 -1.58
CA ALA A 90 -9.47 -20.56 -1.78
C ALA A 90 -10.61 -20.59 -2.81
N ALA A 91 -10.41 -21.27 -3.95
CA ALA A 91 -11.43 -21.44 -4.98
C ALA A 91 -12.67 -22.17 -4.43
N HIS A 92 -12.46 -23.26 -3.69
CA HIS A 92 -13.53 -23.98 -3.02
C HIS A 92 -14.35 -23.08 -2.09
N ASN A 93 -13.69 -22.29 -1.24
CA ASN A 93 -14.38 -21.37 -0.31
C ASN A 93 -15.20 -20.28 -1.02
N LEU A 94 -14.70 -19.77 -2.15
CA LEU A 94 -15.43 -18.79 -2.96
C LEU A 94 -16.66 -19.42 -3.63
N VAL A 95 -16.52 -20.63 -4.19
CA VAL A 95 -17.61 -21.37 -4.84
C VAL A 95 -18.71 -21.72 -3.84
N GLN A 96 -18.36 -22.12 -2.61
CA GLN A 96 -19.34 -22.39 -1.54
C GLN A 96 -20.22 -21.17 -1.22
N ARG A 97 -19.71 -19.96 -1.42
CA ARG A 97 -20.42 -18.69 -1.21
C ARG A 97 -21.03 -18.13 -2.50
N GLY A 98 -20.83 -18.79 -3.65
CA GLY A 98 -21.26 -18.30 -4.96
C GLY A 98 -20.58 -17.00 -5.40
N ILE A 99 -19.32 -16.80 -4.98
CA ILE A 99 -18.57 -15.58 -5.29
C ILE A 99 -17.82 -15.75 -6.61
N THR A 100 -18.26 -15.01 -7.64
CA THR A 100 -17.68 -15.02 -9.00
C THR A 100 -16.98 -13.71 -9.36
N ASN A 101 -17.10 -12.68 -8.52
CA ASN A 101 -16.56 -11.36 -8.75
C ASN A 101 -15.66 -10.97 -7.58
N LEU A 102 -14.41 -10.67 -7.87
CA LEU A 102 -13.40 -10.36 -6.88
C LEU A 102 -12.83 -8.96 -7.09
N CYS A 103 -13.01 -8.09 -6.10
CA CYS A 103 -12.31 -6.83 -6.03
C CYS A 103 -11.05 -6.99 -5.17
N VAL A 104 -9.90 -6.84 -5.80
CA VAL A 104 -8.59 -6.87 -5.15
C VAL A 104 -8.07 -5.45 -5.14
N ILE A 105 -7.62 -5.02 -3.99
CA ILE A 105 -7.02 -3.71 -3.85
C ILE A 105 -5.67 -3.96 -3.15
N GLY A 106 -4.62 -3.23 -3.49
CA GLY A 106 -3.30 -3.45 -2.88
C GLY A 106 -2.16 -3.20 -3.85
N GLY A 107 -0.96 -3.63 -3.46
CA GLY A 107 0.23 -3.45 -4.27
C GLY A 107 0.32 -4.44 -5.45
N ASP A 108 1.35 -4.25 -6.28
CA ASP A 108 1.62 -5.05 -7.47
C ASP A 108 1.56 -6.58 -7.22
N GLY A 109 2.21 -7.06 -6.17
CA GLY A 109 2.22 -8.49 -5.83
C GLY A 109 0.82 -9.07 -5.57
N SER A 110 -0.11 -8.28 -5.01
CA SER A 110 -1.49 -8.72 -4.83
C SER A 110 -2.25 -8.81 -6.13
N LEU A 111 -2.07 -7.83 -7.01
CA LEU A 111 -2.75 -7.74 -8.29
C LEU A 111 -2.28 -8.83 -9.25
N THR A 112 -0.97 -9.10 -9.27
CA THR A 112 -0.38 -10.21 -10.02
C THR A 112 -0.91 -11.56 -9.53
N GLY A 113 -0.94 -11.77 -8.20
CA GLY A 113 -1.52 -12.99 -7.62
C GLY A 113 -3.01 -13.17 -7.95
N ALA A 114 -3.76 -12.08 -8.06
CA ALA A 114 -5.16 -12.11 -8.46
C ALA A 114 -5.30 -12.55 -9.93
N ASN A 115 -4.50 -11.97 -10.83
CA ASN A 115 -4.53 -12.32 -12.24
C ASN A 115 -4.19 -13.80 -12.46
N LEU A 116 -3.13 -14.30 -11.82
CA LEU A 116 -2.77 -15.72 -11.87
C LEU A 116 -3.93 -16.61 -11.40
N PHE A 117 -4.58 -16.24 -10.30
CA PHE A 117 -5.71 -16.99 -9.78
C PHE A 117 -6.91 -17.03 -10.74
N ARG A 118 -7.16 -15.96 -11.48
CA ARG A 118 -8.18 -15.92 -12.55
C ARG A 118 -7.81 -16.81 -13.73
N GLU A 119 -6.55 -16.80 -14.16
CA GLU A 119 -6.08 -17.63 -15.27
C GLU A 119 -6.18 -19.13 -14.94
N GLU A 120 -5.87 -19.50 -13.69
CA GLU A 120 -5.95 -20.89 -13.22
C GLU A 120 -7.38 -21.33 -12.84
N TRP A 121 -8.34 -20.41 -12.77
CA TRP A 121 -9.67 -20.63 -12.20
C TRP A 121 -10.40 -21.85 -12.77
N SER A 122 -10.47 -21.98 -14.10
CA SER A 122 -11.14 -23.11 -14.75
C SER A 122 -10.48 -24.46 -14.43
N GLY A 123 -9.14 -24.48 -14.30
CA GLY A 123 -8.40 -25.68 -13.91
C GLY A 123 -8.71 -26.09 -12.48
N LEU A 124 -8.74 -25.11 -11.56
CA LEU A 124 -9.07 -25.33 -10.16
C LEU A 124 -10.50 -25.88 -10.00
N LEU A 125 -11.47 -25.36 -10.77
CA LEU A 125 -12.85 -25.88 -10.73
C LEU A 125 -12.96 -27.33 -11.20
N ASN A 126 -12.25 -27.70 -12.28
CA ASN A 126 -12.25 -29.07 -12.77
C ASN A 126 -11.67 -30.03 -11.73
N GLU A 127 -10.57 -29.64 -11.09
CA GLU A 127 -9.96 -30.45 -10.03
C GLU A 127 -10.88 -30.60 -8.81
N LEU A 128 -11.57 -29.52 -8.39
CA LEU A 128 -12.55 -29.59 -7.31
C LEU A 128 -13.74 -30.51 -7.66
N LEU A 129 -14.15 -30.55 -8.93
CA LEU A 129 -15.21 -31.43 -9.42
C LEU A 129 -14.74 -32.89 -9.41
N GLU A 130 -13.52 -33.18 -9.88
CA GLU A 130 -12.92 -34.51 -9.86
C GLU A 130 -12.75 -35.06 -8.44
N GLN A 131 -12.43 -34.19 -7.48
CA GLN A 131 -12.35 -34.53 -6.06
C GLN A 131 -13.73 -34.71 -5.39
N GLY A 132 -14.82 -34.38 -6.09
CA GLY A 132 -16.19 -34.46 -5.57
C GLY A 132 -16.50 -33.42 -4.49
N LEU A 133 -15.72 -32.33 -4.41
CA LEU A 133 -15.91 -31.25 -3.44
C LEU A 133 -16.98 -30.25 -3.89
N ILE A 134 -17.23 -30.16 -5.20
CA ILE A 134 -18.26 -29.30 -5.80
C ILE A 134 -19.09 -30.07 -6.83
N ASN A 135 -20.31 -29.60 -7.08
CA ASN A 135 -21.23 -30.20 -8.06
C ASN A 135 -21.09 -29.54 -9.44
N GLU A 136 -21.52 -30.21 -10.50
CA GLU A 136 -21.53 -29.65 -11.87
C GLU A 136 -22.35 -28.34 -11.97
N GLU A 137 -23.42 -28.21 -11.19
CA GLU A 137 -24.21 -26.98 -11.10
C GLU A 137 -23.40 -25.80 -10.52
N ALA A 138 -22.55 -26.08 -9.52
CA ALA A 138 -21.66 -25.07 -8.94
C ALA A 138 -20.58 -24.64 -9.93
N VAL A 139 -20.06 -25.57 -10.73
CA VAL A 139 -19.09 -25.27 -11.80
C VAL A 139 -19.71 -24.39 -12.89
N SER A 140 -20.92 -24.73 -13.36
CA SER A 140 -21.58 -23.95 -14.41
C SER A 140 -21.92 -22.52 -13.97
N SER A 141 -22.43 -22.36 -12.75
CA SER A 141 -22.77 -21.05 -12.18
C SER A 141 -21.55 -20.19 -11.85
N ASN A 142 -20.40 -20.79 -11.52
CA ASN A 142 -19.16 -20.09 -11.16
C ASN A 142 -18.05 -20.22 -12.23
N SER A 143 -18.42 -20.50 -13.48
CA SER A 143 -17.47 -20.86 -14.55
C SER A 143 -16.39 -19.81 -14.83
N VAL A 144 -16.67 -18.53 -14.56
CA VAL A 144 -15.75 -17.43 -14.80
C VAL A 144 -15.54 -16.63 -13.52
N LEU A 145 -14.27 -16.37 -13.19
CA LEU A 145 -13.88 -15.43 -12.15
C LEU A 145 -13.59 -14.06 -12.79
N HIS A 146 -14.37 -13.05 -12.42
CA HIS A 146 -14.11 -11.66 -12.77
C HIS A 146 -13.28 -11.01 -11.69
N ILE A 147 -12.22 -10.30 -12.10
CA ILE A 147 -11.33 -9.59 -11.17
C ILE A 147 -11.23 -8.13 -11.56
N VAL A 148 -11.34 -7.27 -10.55
CA VAL A 148 -11.03 -5.84 -10.64
C VAL A 148 -9.92 -5.54 -9.64
N GLY A 149 -8.84 -4.91 -10.13
CA GLY A 149 -7.71 -4.46 -9.34
C GLY A 149 -7.79 -2.96 -9.03
N MET A 150 -7.50 -2.56 -7.81
CA MET A 150 -7.26 -1.16 -7.44
C MET A 150 -5.89 -1.04 -6.77
N VAL A 151 -5.07 -0.09 -7.19
CA VAL A 151 -3.71 0.00 -6.67
C VAL A 151 -3.70 0.77 -5.34
N GLY A 152 -3.40 0.04 -4.27
CA GLY A 152 -3.25 0.59 -2.92
C GLY A 152 -1.82 0.43 -2.44
N SER A 153 -1.07 1.54 -2.44
CA SER A 153 0.33 1.63 -2.04
C SER A 153 0.59 3.04 -1.50
N ILE A 154 1.55 3.17 -0.57
CA ILE A 154 2.07 4.49 -0.18
C ILE A 154 3.21 4.92 -1.11
N ASP A 155 3.91 3.95 -1.71
CA ASP A 155 5.18 4.15 -2.40
C ASP A 155 5.02 4.88 -3.75
N ASN A 156 3.82 4.88 -4.34
CA ASN A 156 3.54 5.35 -5.71
C ASN A 156 4.41 4.69 -6.78
N ASP A 157 4.68 3.40 -6.61
CA ASP A 157 5.63 2.61 -7.40
C ASP A 157 4.98 1.78 -8.51
N PHE A 158 3.71 2.04 -8.84
CA PHE A 158 2.97 1.24 -9.83
C PHE A 158 2.94 1.92 -11.18
N CYS A 159 3.68 1.38 -12.16
CA CYS A 159 3.70 1.94 -13.50
C CYS A 159 2.31 1.87 -14.16
N GLY A 160 1.90 2.94 -14.82
CA GLY A 160 0.61 3.04 -15.51
C GLY A 160 -0.50 3.75 -14.73
N THR A 161 -0.27 4.09 -13.46
CA THR A 161 -1.10 5.05 -12.72
C THR A 161 -0.23 6.21 -12.24
N ASP A 162 -0.75 7.44 -12.31
CA ASP A 162 -0.01 8.61 -11.81
C ASP A 162 0.02 8.64 -10.28
N MET A 163 -1.04 8.11 -9.64
CA MET A 163 -1.22 8.13 -8.19
C MET A 163 -1.78 6.80 -7.68
N THR A 164 -1.19 6.28 -6.60
CA THR A 164 -1.70 5.11 -5.87
C THR A 164 -2.49 5.50 -4.62
N ILE A 165 -3.47 4.68 -4.25
CA ILE A 165 -4.32 4.95 -3.08
C ILE A 165 -3.47 4.81 -1.81
N GLY A 166 -3.25 5.94 -1.11
CA GLY A 166 -2.44 5.99 0.11
C GLY A 166 -1.23 6.93 0.03
N THR A 167 -0.77 7.27 -1.17
CA THR A 167 0.40 8.13 -1.37
C THR A 167 0.25 9.50 -0.72
N ASP A 168 -0.85 10.22 -0.98
CA ASP A 168 -1.05 11.57 -0.41
C ASP A 168 -1.16 11.54 1.12
N SER A 169 -1.79 10.50 1.68
CA SER A 169 -1.87 10.32 3.13
C SER A 169 -0.47 10.13 3.72
N ALA A 170 0.39 9.33 3.09
CA ALA A 170 1.77 9.13 3.52
C ALA A 170 2.61 10.41 3.39
N LEU A 171 2.51 11.11 2.25
CA LEU A 171 3.17 12.39 2.02
C LEU A 171 2.79 13.42 3.10
N HIS A 172 1.50 13.54 3.40
CA HIS A 172 1.02 14.47 4.42
C HIS A 172 1.59 14.14 5.81
N ARG A 173 1.76 12.85 6.16
CA ARG A 173 2.43 12.46 7.40
C ARG A 173 3.91 12.83 7.42
N ILE A 174 4.62 12.65 6.31
CA ILE A 174 6.03 13.03 6.22
C ILE A 174 6.17 14.54 6.44
N ILE A 175 5.33 15.35 5.77
CA ILE A 175 5.35 16.81 5.90
C ILE A 175 5.09 17.24 7.35
N GLU A 176 4.11 16.66 8.04
CA GLU A 176 3.85 16.98 9.45
C GLU A 176 5.04 16.66 10.36
N VAL A 177 5.72 15.54 10.14
CA VAL A 177 6.91 15.17 10.91
C VAL A 177 8.05 16.16 10.65
N VAL A 178 8.25 16.55 9.38
CA VAL A 178 9.25 17.56 9.02
C VAL A 178 8.93 18.91 9.68
N ASP A 179 7.68 19.37 9.63
CA ASP A 179 7.23 20.62 10.26
C ASP A 179 7.45 20.60 11.77
N ALA A 180 7.16 19.48 12.43
CA ALA A 180 7.38 19.32 13.86
C ALA A 180 8.88 19.42 14.21
N ILE A 181 9.76 18.77 13.43
CA ILE A 181 11.21 18.79 13.65
C ILE A 181 11.81 20.16 13.32
N MET A 182 11.26 20.87 12.33
CA MET A 182 11.74 22.16 11.82
C MET A 182 11.86 23.20 12.95
N THR A 183 10.85 23.30 13.82
CA THR A 183 10.86 24.25 14.95
C THR A 183 12.05 24.04 15.90
N THR A 184 12.41 22.78 16.16
CA THR A 184 13.53 22.41 17.02
C THR A 184 14.87 22.68 16.33
N ALA A 185 14.92 22.42 15.02
CA ALA A 185 16.12 22.51 14.22
C ALA A 185 16.55 23.96 14.01
N GLN A 186 15.59 24.86 13.79
CA GLN A 186 15.85 26.30 13.70
C GLN A 186 16.33 26.86 15.05
N SER A 187 15.78 26.39 16.16
CA SER A 187 16.13 26.86 17.51
C SER A 187 17.56 26.47 17.92
N HIS A 188 18.02 25.29 17.51
CA HIS A 188 19.34 24.75 17.89
C HIS A 188 20.35 24.67 16.76
N GLN A 189 20.02 25.18 15.57
CA GLN A 189 20.91 25.21 14.40
C GLN A 189 21.45 23.81 14.03
N ARG A 190 20.54 22.84 13.99
CA ARG A 190 20.87 21.43 13.73
C ARG A 190 20.54 21.03 12.30
N THR A 191 21.31 20.07 11.81
CA THR A 191 21.05 19.31 10.60
C THR A 191 20.35 18.01 10.97
N PHE A 192 19.34 17.64 10.21
CA PHE A 192 18.58 16.40 10.34
C PHE A 192 18.67 15.62 9.03
N VAL A 193 18.88 14.32 9.17
CA VAL A 193 18.68 13.37 8.07
C VAL A 193 17.37 12.66 8.40
N LEU A 194 16.39 12.74 7.50
CA LEU A 194 15.10 12.10 7.62
C LEU A 194 15.02 10.93 6.66
N GLU A 195 14.81 9.75 7.20
CA GLU A 195 14.57 8.56 6.39
C GLU A 195 13.07 8.38 6.17
N VAL A 196 12.66 8.18 4.91
CA VAL A 196 11.27 8.01 4.51
C VAL A 196 11.03 6.67 3.83
N MET A 197 9.79 6.21 3.90
CA MET A 197 9.32 5.05 3.14
C MET A 197 9.28 5.35 1.64
N GLY A 198 9.14 4.31 0.82
CA GLY A 198 9.17 4.40 -0.64
C GLY A 198 9.69 3.15 -1.34
N ARG A 199 10.25 2.19 -0.57
CA ARG A 199 10.81 0.93 -1.09
C ARG A 199 11.93 1.20 -2.10
N HIS A 200 11.64 1.08 -3.40
CA HIS A 200 12.57 1.34 -4.50
C HIS A 200 12.12 2.54 -5.34
N CYS A 201 11.20 3.34 -4.81
CA CYS A 201 10.70 4.55 -5.43
C CYS A 201 10.96 5.77 -4.54
N GLY A 202 11.55 6.80 -5.13
CA GLY A 202 11.85 8.08 -4.50
C GLY A 202 10.73 9.09 -4.53
N TYR A 203 9.52 8.73 -4.99
CA TYR A 203 8.40 9.67 -5.09
C TYR A 203 8.11 10.38 -3.76
N LEU A 204 7.98 9.63 -2.67
CA LEU A 204 7.72 10.21 -1.35
C LEU A 204 8.86 11.13 -0.91
N ALA A 205 10.12 10.73 -1.09
CA ALA A 205 11.28 11.54 -0.72
C ALA A 205 11.37 12.83 -1.55
N LEU A 206 11.22 12.72 -2.87
CA LEU A 206 11.30 13.85 -3.80
C LEU A 206 10.20 14.88 -3.56
N VAL A 207 8.94 14.44 -3.46
CA VAL A 207 7.81 15.35 -3.28
C VAL A 207 7.85 15.98 -1.88
N SER A 208 8.21 15.21 -0.85
CA SER A 208 8.42 15.76 0.50
C SER A 208 9.56 16.79 0.53
N ALA A 209 10.67 16.50 -0.17
CA ALA A 209 11.81 17.42 -0.28
C ALA A 209 11.40 18.75 -0.91
N LEU A 210 10.63 18.69 -2.01
CA LEU A 210 10.10 19.89 -2.67
C LEU A 210 9.11 20.66 -1.79
N ALA A 211 8.22 19.95 -1.08
CA ALA A 211 7.21 20.57 -0.23
C ALA A 211 7.81 21.25 1.01
N CYS A 212 8.81 20.62 1.64
CA CYS A 212 9.43 21.11 2.87
C CYS A 212 10.66 22.00 2.64
N GLY A 213 11.13 22.13 1.40
CA GLY A 213 12.34 22.89 1.07
C GLY A 213 13.62 22.23 1.57
N ALA A 214 13.76 20.92 1.38
CA ALA A 214 14.97 20.18 1.73
C ALA A 214 16.16 20.63 0.86
N ASP A 215 17.34 20.74 1.46
CA ASP A 215 18.57 21.14 0.77
C ASP A 215 19.16 20.03 -0.10
N TRP A 216 18.90 18.77 0.28
CA TRP A 216 19.37 17.59 -0.43
C TRP A 216 18.38 16.42 -0.32
N VAL A 217 18.34 15.57 -1.33
CA VAL A 217 17.49 14.38 -1.34
C VAL A 217 18.23 13.23 -2.01
N PHE A 218 18.11 12.04 -1.43
CA PHE A 218 18.58 10.78 -2.00
C PHE A 218 17.39 9.98 -2.50
N ILE A 219 17.39 9.67 -3.80
CA ILE A 219 16.36 8.86 -4.45
C ILE A 219 17.01 7.73 -5.25
N PRO A 220 16.43 6.52 -5.27
CA PRO A 220 16.97 5.40 -6.02
C PRO A 220 16.97 5.64 -7.55
N GLU A 221 16.09 6.50 -8.04
CA GLU A 221 16.03 6.88 -9.46
C GLU A 221 17.21 7.76 -9.91
N MET A 222 17.92 8.38 -8.95
CA MET A 222 19.12 9.18 -9.19
C MET A 222 20.17 8.84 -8.12
N PRO A 223 20.86 7.69 -8.25
CA PRO A 223 21.90 7.29 -7.32
C PRO A 223 23.00 8.35 -7.20
N PRO A 224 23.62 8.53 -6.02
CA PRO A 224 24.67 9.51 -5.83
C PRO A 224 25.92 9.16 -6.65
N ASP A 225 26.49 10.16 -7.32
CA ASP A 225 27.78 10.05 -8.00
C ASP A 225 28.95 9.96 -7.00
N ASP A 226 30.11 9.49 -7.45
CA ASP A 226 31.34 9.52 -6.66
C ASP A 226 31.67 10.96 -6.21
N GLY A 227 31.96 11.15 -4.92
CA GLY A 227 32.21 12.47 -4.34
C GLY A 227 30.95 13.30 -4.09
N TRP A 228 29.78 12.67 -4.03
CA TRP A 228 28.54 13.34 -3.61
C TRP A 228 28.67 14.01 -2.23
N GLU A 229 29.53 13.49 -1.34
CA GLU A 229 29.78 14.02 -0.01
C GLU A 229 30.34 15.44 -0.08
N ASP A 230 31.34 15.63 -0.94
CA ASP A 230 31.99 16.93 -1.16
C ASP A 230 31.02 17.91 -1.82
N ASN A 231 30.29 17.46 -2.84
CA ASN A 231 29.27 18.26 -3.53
C ASN A 231 28.15 18.70 -2.60
N MET A 232 27.68 17.78 -1.75
CA MET A 232 26.66 18.06 -0.75
C MET A 232 27.21 19.06 0.28
N CYS A 233 28.41 18.83 0.82
CA CYS A 233 29.04 19.76 1.77
C CYS A 233 29.21 21.16 1.17
N GLN A 234 29.62 21.25 -0.09
CA GLN A 234 29.76 22.51 -0.81
C GLN A 234 28.41 23.22 -0.95
N LYS A 235 27.37 22.57 -1.50
CA LYS A 235 26.04 23.21 -1.66
C LYS A 235 25.45 23.62 -0.32
N LEU A 236 25.57 22.77 0.69
CA LEU A 236 25.12 23.07 2.05
C LEU A 236 25.87 24.25 2.68
N SER A 237 27.12 24.51 2.27
CA SER A 237 27.89 25.68 2.70
C SER A 237 27.52 26.96 1.92
N GLU A 238 27.19 26.85 0.64
CA GLU A 238 26.81 27.98 -0.23
C GLU A 238 25.43 28.55 0.14
N VAL A 239 24.45 27.67 0.38
CA VAL A 239 23.11 28.06 0.86
C VAL A 239 23.23 28.81 2.20
N THR A 240 24.17 28.40 3.06
CA THR A 240 24.46 29.08 4.33
C THR A 240 25.02 30.49 4.10
N TYR A 241 25.81 30.71 3.04
CA TYR A 241 26.47 31.99 2.74
C TYR A 241 25.54 33.04 2.10
N ILE A 242 24.70 32.63 1.15
CA ILE A 242 23.83 33.55 0.37
C ILE A 242 22.74 34.18 1.25
N GLN A 243 22.24 33.47 2.27
CA GLN A 243 21.13 33.94 3.10
C GLN A 243 21.57 34.80 4.30
N ASN A 244 22.87 34.91 4.61
CA ASN A 244 23.38 35.77 5.70
C ASN A 244 24.81 36.31 5.42
N PRO A 245 24.94 37.40 4.63
CA PRO A 245 26.26 37.95 4.27
C PRO A 245 27.02 38.65 5.43
N HIS A 246 26.41 38.84 6.60
CA HIS A 246 26.98 39.65 7.70
C HIS A 246 27.06 38.97 9.07
N LYS A 247 26.73 37.67 9.21
CA LYS A 247 26.88 36.94 10.48
C LYS A 247 27.89 35.80 10.33
N ILE A 248 28.97 35.87 11.11
CA ILE A 248 29.96 34.77 11.29
C ILE A 248 29.33 33.57 12.04
N TYR A 249 28.11 33.72 12.56
CA TYR A 249 27.38 32.68 13.27
C TYR A 249 26.11 32.25 12.51
N ASN A 250 26.10 30.94 12.24
CA ASN A 250 25.13 30.09 11.54
C ASN A 250 23.68 30.40 11.96
N PRO A 251 22.73 30.49 11.02
CA PRO A 251 21.35 30.12 11.36
C PRO A 251 20.76 29.23 10.25
N TYR A 252 20.07 28.16 10.67
CA TYR A 252 19.08 27.38 9.91
C TYR A 252 19.42 25.97 9.39
N PHE A 253 18.31 25.26 9.18
CA PHE A 253 18.01 23.83 9.08
C PHE A 253 18.64 23.16 7.86
N LYS A 254 18.92 21.87 7.98
CA LYS A 254 19.30 21.01 6.85
C LYS A 254 18.50 19.73 6.95
N VAL A 255 17.67 19.43 5.94
CA VAL A 255 16.96 18.15 5.84
C VAL A 255 17.51 17.39 4.66
N THR A 256 18.05 16.22 4.94
CA THR A 256 18.39 15.25 3.92
C THR A 256 17.36 14.14 3.97
N LEU A 257 16.56 13.96 2.92
CA LEU A 257 15.60 12.86 2.84
C LEU A 257 16.24 11.67 2.13
N GLU A 258 16.18 10.49 2.72
CA GLU A 258 16.66 9.24 2.12
C GLU A 258 15.55 8.18 2.11
N VAL A 259 15.46 7.41 1.03
CA VAL A 259 14.49 6.31 0.91
C VAL A 259 15.03 5.06 1.58
N HIS A 260 14.31 4.53 2.57
CA HIS A 260 14.66 3.24 3.14
C HIS A 260 14.39 2.12 2.14
N THR A 261 15.45 1.43 1.73
CA THR A 261 15.36 0.18 0.96
C THR A 261 15.47 -1.00 1.92
N LEU A 262 14.33 -1.59 2.30
CA LEU A 262 14.34 -2.87 3.03
C LEU A 262 14.95 -3.95 2.12
N MET A 263 16.21 -4.33 2.40
CA MET A 263 16.81 -5.57 1.87
C MET A 263 16.03 -6.79 2.35
#